data_AF-A0A087DJ49-F1
#
_entry.id   AF-A0A087DJ49-F1
#
_cell.length_a   1.000
_cell.length_b   1.000
_cell.length_c   1.000
_cell.angle_alpha   90.00
_cell.angle_beta   90.00
_cell.angle_gamma   90.00
#
_symmetry.space_group_name_H-M   'P 1'
#
loop_
_entity.id
_entity.type
_entity.pdbx_description
1 polymer ?
#
loop_
_entity_poly.entity_id
_entity_poly.type
_entity_poly.pdbx_seq_one_letter_code
_entity_poly.pdbx_strand_id
1 'polypeptide(L)'
;MTLRFRDDGTFRVLQMADVQDGPDVNADTIRMIEAAIREADPDLVVFTGDQIRGYDPAYIDTFLRRRGENPGAKVRLVTEIEAKLHGVRRRIAARRNPDLPPTEDIVTIDDLMDDTRQKVRDTFSAFLGPVIKAGVPFAATYGNHDFQCGILADEQDDMYREYPGCLNPVQGSSTLAPEPGTFAVPIESSDGSGRVAMSVMMVNSGDYAGKPAENDIQYPAYAANSRGLDLADADGYGTPTPEAIAWLGGAQRELGERNGDGKPVPAIAFQHIPPQEFYDCLTEVPAWTPNAVEGTRNFAGHCYTLNHEVCRPGSRLGEAIGCADDNVGEVDALLEAGGYFALFCGHDHKNSFVGHVHGIDLGYAPTCGFECYGPKSRYRGVRLFEFNESNPRAYVTRMLTWGDLVGRYSGNELRVFFEDHCITDAIGLRNELRRPQVFATVALTTTAAFAAIVRGIVRQLRQGGRP
;
A
#
# COMPACT_ATOMS: atom_id res chain seq x y z
N MET A 1 21.58 -10.27 -13.00
CA MET A 1 21.07 -11.63 -12.68
C MET A 1 19.96 -11.95 -13.67
N THR A 2 19.88 -13.17 -14.18
CA THR A 2 18.82 -13.57 -15.13
C THR A 2 17.84 -14.48 -14.41
N LEU A 3 16.56 -14.12 -14.41
CA LEU A 3 15.50 -14.98 -13.84
C LEU A 3 15.02 -15.97 -14.90
N ARG A 4 14.68 -17.18 -14.45
CA ARG A 4 14.27 -18.28 -15.32
C ARG A 4 13.21 -19.12 -14.61
N PHE A 5 12.26 -19.67 -15.36
CA PHE A 5 11.42 -20.76 -14.89
C PHE A 5 12.28 -21.93 -14.38
N ARG A 6 11.80 -22.61 -13.34
CA ARG A 6 12.43 -23.81 -12.80
C ARG A 6 12.37 -24.96 -13.80
N ASP A 7 13.16 -26.01 -13.55
CA ASP A 7 13.19 -27.21 -14.41
C ASP A 7 11.83 -27.94 -14.49
N ASP A 8 10.94 -27.74 -13.50
CA ASP A 8 9.57 -28.26 -13.52
C ASP A 8 8.57 -27.34 -14.24
N GLY A 9 9.07 -26.26 -14.85
CA GLY A 9 8.31 -25.26 -15.57
C GLY A 9 7.56 -24.28 -14.68
N THR A 10 7.78 -24.27 -13.36
CA THR A 10 7.12 -23.32 -12.44
C THR A 10 7.95 -22.06 -12.20
N PHE A 11 7.28 -20.96 -11.88
CA PHE A 11 7.90 -19.73 -11.39
C PHE A 11 6.98 -19.10 -10.34
N ARG A 12 7.54 -18.68 -9.22
CA ARG A 12 6.78 -18.18 -8.07
C ARG A 12 7.13 -16.74 -7.73
N VAL A 13 6.11 -15.88 -7.67
CA VAL A 13 6.25 -14.48 -7.26
C VAL A 13 5.52 -14.26 -5.95
N LEU A 14 6.18 -13.61 -4.99
CA LEU A 14 5.57 -13.21 -3.73
C LEU A 14 5.42 -11.68 -3.70
N GLN A 15 4.17 -11.20 -3.71
CA GLN A 15 3.85 -9.78 -3.62
C GLN A 15 3.72 -9.35 -2.16
N MET A 16 4.53 -8.36 -1.78
CA MET A 16 4.49 -7.67 -0.50
C MET A 16 4.02 -6.23 -0.73
N ALA A 17 2.85 -5.91 -0.21
CA ALA A 17 2.27 -4.57 -0.27
C ALA A 17 2.29 -3.94 1.12
N ASP A 18 2.54 -2.63 1.18
CA ASP A 18 2.36 -1.82 2.38
C ASP A 18 3.08 -2.42 3.59
N VAL A 19 4.39 -2.64 3.48
CA VAL A 19 5.22 -2.98 4.66
C VAL A 19 5.09 -1.85 5.67
N GLN A 20 5.17 -0.60 5.17
CA GLN A 20 4.77 0.65 5.81
C GLN A 20 5.04 0.72 7.32
N ASP A 21 6.27 0.36 7.70
CA ASP A 21 6.78 0.45 9.05
C ASP A 21 7.76 1.64 9.16
N GLY A 22 8.01 2.12 10.38
CA GLY A 22 9.05 3.10 10.68
C GLY A 22 10.47 2.51 10.69
N PRO A 23 11.49 3.30 11.06
CA PRO A 23 12.89 2.82 11.18
C PRO A 23 13.05 1.60 12.08
N ASP A 24 12.26 1.52 13.15
CA ASP A 24 12.21 0.37 14.04
C ASP A 24 11.15 -0.63 13.54
N VAL A 25 11.45 -1.31 12.43
CA VAL A 25 10.52 -2.26 11.78
C VAL A 25 9.97 -3.29 12.77
N ASN A 26 8.67 -3.51 12.72
CA ASN A 26 7.98 -4.35 13.69
C ASN A 26 8.43 -5.82 13.56
N ALA A 27 8.71 -6.46 14.69
CA ALA A 27 9.14 -7.86 14.71
C ALA A 27 8.09 -8.82 14.10
N ASP A 28 6.80 -8.50 14.17
CA ASP A 28 5.76 -9.30 13.53
C ASP A 28 5.76 -9.11 12.00
N THR A 29 6.07 -7.92 11.49
CA THR A 29 6.32 -7.70 10.05
C THR A 29 7.45 -8.59 9.56
N ILE A 30 8.58 -8.60 10.26
CA ILE A 30 9.74 -9.46 9.91
C ILE A 30 9.35 -10.94 9.95
N ARG A 31 8.62 -11.38 10.97
CA ARG A 31 8.13 -12.78 11.10
C ARG A 31 7.16 -13.14 9.98
N MET A 32 6.28 -12.23 9.58
CA MET A 32 5.32 -12.42 8.50
C MET A 32 6.06 -12.67 7.17
N ILE A 33 7.04 -11.81 6.87
CA ILE A 33 7.89 -11.93 5.68
C ILE A 33 8.67 -13.25 5.70
N GLU A 34 9.33 -13.57 6.82
CA GLU A 34 10.10 -14.82 6.95
C GLU A 34 9.22 -16.07 6.79
N ALA A 35 8.04 -16.09 7.43
CA ALA A 35 7.13 -17.22 7.34
C ALA A 35 6.56 -17.37 5.93
N ALA A 36 6.23 -16.27 5.25
CA ALA A 36 5.72 -16.31 3.90
C ALA A 36 6.77 -16.81 2.90
N ILE A 37 8.01 -16.34 2.99
CA ILE A 37 9.10 -16.83 2.13
C ILE A 37 9.32 -18.34 2.35
N ARG A 38 9.28 -18.80 3.61
CA ARG A 38 9.44 -20.21 3.95
C ARG A 38 8.34 -21.09 3.38
N GLU A 39 7.09 -20.63 3.42
CA GLU A 39 5.93 -21.35 2.89
C GLU A 39 5.86 -21.30 1.35
N ALA A 40 6.18 -20.13 0.77
CA ALA A 40 6.03 -19.90 -0.66
C ALA A 40 7.18 -20.50 -1.48
N ASP A 41 8.39 -20.54 -0.93
CA ASP A 41 9.62 -20.83 -1.68
C ASP A 41 9.66 -20.02 -3.00
N PRO A 42 9.70 -18.67 -2.95
CA PRO A 42 9.54 -17.83 -4.13
C PRO A 42 10.81 -17.70 -4.97
N ASP A 43 10.65 -17.51 -6.28
CA ASP A 43 11.74 -17.18 -7.22
C ASP A 43 11.98 -15.66 -7.32
N LEU A 44 10.98 -14.87 -6.91
CA LEU A 44 11.03 -13.42 -6.91
C LEU A 44 10.11 -12.86 -5.81
N VAL A 45 10.61 -11.87 -5.07
CA VAL A 45 9.77 -11.01 -4.21
C VAL A 45 9.55 -9.67 -4.92
N VAL A 46 8.30 -9.20 -4.95
CA VAL A 46 7.98 -7.85 -5.44
C VAL A 46 7.39 -7.00 -4.32
N PHE A 47 7.94 -5.81 -4.12
CA PHE A 47 7.40 -4.81 -3.20
C PHE A 47 6.64 -3.74 -3.99
N THR A 48 5.36 -3.56 -3.69
CA THR A 48 4.43 -2.79 -4.53
C THR A 48 4.07 -1.42 -3.96
N GLY A 49 5.05 -0.74 -3.37
CA GLY A 49 4.91 0.59 -2.78
C GLY A 49 4.55 0.57 -1.30
N ASP A 50 4.76 1.74 -0.69
CA ASP A 50 4.61 2.02 0.74
C ASP A 50 5.40 1.04 1.59
N GLN A 51 6.67 0.86 1.26
CA GLN A 51 7.59 0.12 2.12
C GLN A 51 7.94 0.93 3.37
N ILE A 52 7.96 2.26 3.26
CA ILE A 52 8.30 3.18 4.35
C ILE A 52 7.03 3.89 4.84
N ARG A 53 6.82 3.91 6.15
CA ARG A 53 5.89 4.86 6.78
C ARG A 53 6.50 6.26 6.76
N GLY A 54 6.53 6.93 5.61
CA GLY A 54 7.27 8.20 5.46
C GLY A 54 6.74 9.36 6.32
N TYR A 55 5.52 9.26 6.84
CA TYR A 55 4.94 10.20 7.82
C TYR A 55 5.24 9.85 9.29
N ASP A 56 6.10 8.86 9.54
CA ASP A 56 6.52 8.48 10.89
C ASP A 56 7.19 9.67 11.62
N PRO A 57 6.93 9.86 12.93
CA PRO A 57 7.59 10.90 13.73
C PRO A 57 9.12 10.91 13.64
N ALA A 58 9.77 9.79 13.35
CA ALA A 58 11.22 9.71 13.17
C ALA A 58 11.74 10.57 11.99
N TYR A 59 10.88 10.89 11.03
CA TYR A 59 11.17 11.71 9.86
C TYR A 59 10.62 13.14 9.96
N ILE A 60 10.11 13.56 11.12
CA ILE A 60 9.41 14.85 11.28
C ILE A 60 10.20 16.09 10.80
N ASP A 61 11.54 16.02 10.86
CA ASP A 61 12.42 17.11 10.45
C ASP A 61 12.66 17.16 8.92
N THR A 62 12.45 16.05 8.22
CA THR A 62 12.69 15.90 6.77
C THR A 62 11.41 15.61 5.99
N PHE A 63 10.29 15.47 6.70
CA PHE A 63 9.00 15.10 6.15
C PHE A 63 8.57 16.01 4.99
N LEU A 64 8.08 15.38 3.93
CA LEU A 64 7.49 16.02 2.77
C LEU A 64 6.03 15.62 2.66
N ARG A 65 5.12 16.60 2.60
CA ARG A 65 3.72 16.31 2.25
C ARG A 65 3.57 16.13 0.74
N ARG A 66 4.35 16.88 -0.04
CA ARG A 66 4.33 16.90 -1.50
C ARG A 66 5.74 17.03 -2.06
N ARG A 67 5.96 16.53 -3.28
CA ARG A 67 7.21 16.77 -4.02
C ARG A 67 7.42 18.27 -4.21
N GLY A 68 8.68 18.71 -4.09
CA GLY A 68 9.07 20.12 -4.25
C GLY A 68 8.83 21.01 -3.03
N GLU A 69 8.28 20.48 -1.93
CA GLU A 69 8.29 21.19 -0.64
C GLU A 69 9.70 21.20 -0.03
N ASN A 70 9.97 22.20 0.83
CA ASN A 70 11.19 22.19 1.63
C ASN A 70 11.05 21.15 2.77
N PRO A 71 12.02 20.24 2.97
CA PRO A 71 11.93 19.19 3.99
C PRO A 71 11.61 19.75 5.39
N GLY A 72 10.64 19.14 6.06
CA GLY A 72 10.18 19.52 7.39
C GLY A 72 9.38 20.83 7.46
N ALA A 73 9.15 21.54 6.36
CA ALA A 73 8.45 22.83 6.40
C ALA A 73 6.97 22.69 6.82
N LYS A 74 6.31 21.59 6.43
CA LYS A 74 4.90 21.34 6.68
C LYS A 74 4.71 19.91 7.20
N VAL A 75 4.39 19.76 8.48
CA VAL A 75 4.17 18.46 9.13
C VAL A 75 2.67 18.23 9.34
N ARG A 76 2.20 16.98 9.18
CA ARG A 76 0.81 16.60 9.50
C ARG A 76 0.52 16.79 10.98
N LEU A 77 -0.66 17.32 11.31
CA LEU A 77 -1.09 17.50 12.70
C LEU A 77 -1.09 16.18 13.48
N VAL A 78 -1.51 15.07 12.84
CA VAL A 78 -1.51 13.74 13.46
C VAL A 78 -0.08 13.30 13.80
N THR A 79 0.87 13.47 12.89
CA THR A 79 2.30 13.20 13.13
C THR A 79 2.85 14.07 14.27
N GLU A 80 2.46 15.35 14.38
CA GLU A 80 2.88 16.19 15.51
C GLU A 80 2.33 15.72 16.87
N ILE A 81 1.08 15.22 16.89
CA ILE A 81 0.47 14.65 18.10
C ILE A 81 1.19 13.36 18.49
N GLU A 82 1.43 12.48 17.52
CA GLU A 82 2.17 11.23 17.71
C GLU A 82 3.59 11.52 18.20
N ALA A 83 4.32 12.42 17.56
CA ALA A 83 5.65 12.85 18.00
C ALA A 83 5.66 13.30 19.48
N LYS A 84 4.66 14.06 19.92
CA LYS A 84 4.53 14.47 21.33
C LYS A 84 4.30 13.27 22.27
N LEU A 85 3.50 12.29 21.87
CA LEU A 85 3.25 11.07 22.65
C LEU A 85 4.53 10.22 22.75
N HIS A 86 5.32 10.14 21.69
CA HIS A 86 6.57 9.41 21.63
C HIS A 86 7.77 10.21 22.17
N GLY A 87 7.57 11.45 22.62
CA GLY A 87 8.64 12.31 23.15
C GLY A 87 9.62 12.82 22.09
N VAL A 88 9.30 12.69 20.80
CA VAL A 88 10.09 13.18 19.68
C VAL A 88 9.94 14.70 19.58
N ARG A 89 11.07 15.41 19.56
CA ARG A 89 11.12 16.87 19.40
C ARG A 89 11.77 17.22 18.07
N ARG A 90 11.18 18.18 17.36
CA ARG A 90 11.75 18.74 16.13
C ARG A 90 13.11 19.39 16.39
N ARG A 91 14.14 18.97 15.67
CA ARG A 91 15.51 19.51 15.80
C ARG A 91 15.66 20.84 15.05
N ILE A 92 14.87 21.06 14.00
CA ILE A 92 14.86 22.32 13.22
C ILE A 92 14.39 23.52 14.05
N ALA A 93 13.56 23.30 15.07
CA ALA A 93 12.95 24.37 15.87
C ALA A 93 13.95 25.19 16.71
N ALA A 94 15.22 24.79 16.80
CA ALA A 94 16.29 25.61 17.40
C ALA A 94 16.60 26.89 16.58
N ARG A 95 16.10 27.02 15.34
CA ARG A 95 16.19 28.24 14.54
C ARG A 95 14.90 29.05 14.62
N ARG A 96 14.75 29.93 15.62
CA ARG A 96 13.82 31.08 15.52
C ARG A 96 13.95 32.20 16.57
N ASN A 97 15.08 32.36 17.24
CA ASN A 97 15.30 33.59 18.02
C ASN A 97 16.63 34.26 17.64
N PRO A 98 16.61 35.33 16.83
CA PRO A 98 17.81 36.10 16.48
C PRO A 98 18.46 36.79 17.70
N ASP A 99 17.77 36.84 18.84
CA ASP A 99 18.27 37.42 20.10
C ASP A 99 18.97 36.41 21.02
N LEU A 100 19.06 35.13 20.63
CA LEU A 100 19.79 34.11 21.38
C LEU A 100 21.19 33.89 20.80
N PRO A 101 22.22 33.69 21.64
CA PRO A 101 23.56 33.39 21.18
C PRO A 101 23.57 32.08 20.36
N PRO A 102 24.40 31.98 19.31
CA PRO A 102 24.53 30.76 18.53
C PRO A 102 24.97 29.61 19.45
N THR A 103 24.18 28.54 19.48
CA THR A 103 24.54 27.28 20.15
C THR A 103 25.43 26.46 19.23
N GLU A 104 26.47 25.80 19.76
CA GLU A 104 27.44 25.01 18.99
C GLU A 104 26.83 23.78 18.27
N ASP A 105 25.64 23.33 18.67
CA ASP A 105 24.91 22.20 18.07
C ASP A 105 23.84 22.64 17.03
N ILE A 106 24.23 23.34 15.95
CA ILE A 106 23.29 23.61 14.86
C ILE A 106 23.24 22.38 13.94
N VAL A 107 22.25 21.51 14.16
CA VAL A 107 21.95 20.43 13.20
C VAL A 107 21.53 21.08 11.87
N THR A 108 22.28 20.84 10.81
CA THR A 108 21.97 21.36 9.47
C THR A 108 20.90 20.51 8.79
N ILE A 109 20.31 21.02 7.71
CA ILE A 109 19.37 20.21 6.92
C ILE A 109 20.07 19.01 6.28
N ASP A 110 21.34 19.17 5.89
CA ASP A 110 22.14 18.10 5.33
C ASP A 110 22.38 16.99 6.36
N ASP A 111 22.69 17.34 7.61
CA ASP A 111 22.83 16.37 8.71
C ASP A 111 21.52 15.61 8.97
N LEU A 112 20.37 16.29 8.89
CA LEU A 112 19.05 15.68 9.06
C LEU A 112 18.69 14.75 7.90
N MET A 113 19.07 15.13 6.68
CA MET A 113 18.90 14.29 5.50
C MET A 113 19.79 13.06 5.59
N ASP A 114 21.05 13.19 6.04
CA ASP A 114 21.94 12.04 6.24
C ASP A 114 21.44 11.07 7.33
N ASP A 115 20.93 11.60 8.45
CA ASP A 115 20.23 10.80 9.46
C ASP A 115 18.99 10.09 8.89
N THR A 116 18.22 10.79 8.04
CA THR A 116 17.06 10.19 7.34
C THR A 116 17.49 9.07 6.40
N ARG A 117 18.54 9.28 5.60
CA ARG A 117 19.09 8.25 4.71
C ARG A 117 19.51 7.01 5.50
N GLN A 118 20.15 7.19 6.66
CA GLN A 118 20.53 6.06 7.51
C GLN A 118 19.30 5.32 8.03
N LYS A 119 18.29 6.03 8.52
CA LYS A 119 17.02 5.43 8.96
C LYS A 119 16.33 4.65 7.85
N VAL A 120 16.29 5.17 6.63
CA VAL A 120 15.72 4.47 5.47
C VAL A 120 16.49 3.18 5.19
N ARG A 121 17.83 3.21 5.25
CA ARG A 121 18.65 1.99 5.12
C ARG A 121 18.40 1.00 6.24
N ASP A 122 18.22 1.46 7.48
CA ASP A 122 17.93 0.58 8.61
C ASP A 122 16.57 -0.12 8.42
N THR A 123 15.54 0.62 7.96
CA THR A 123 14.23 0.07 7.57
C THR A 123 14.39 -1.00 6.49
N PHE A 124 15.09 -0.67 5.39
CA PHE A 124 15.32 -1.59 4.26
C PHE A 124 16.06 -2.85 4.72
N SER A 125 17.13 -2.68 5.50
CA SER A 125 17.90 -3.79 6.06
C SER A 125 17.03 -4.74 6.89
N ALA A 126 16.09 -4.20 7.66
CA ALA A 126 15.22 -5.00 8.53
C ALA A 126 14.22 -5.85 7.73
N PHE A 127 13.43 -5.25 6.83
CA PHE A 127 12.41 -6.02 6.09
C PHE A 127 12.99 -6.83 4.91
N LEU A 128 14.11 -6.40 4.31
CA LEU A 128 14.82 -7.18 3.29
C LEU A 128 15.66 -8.30 3.91
N GLY A 129 15.99 -8.22 5.20
CA GLY A 129 16.81 -9.22 5.90
C GLY A 129 16.38 -10.68 5.65
N PRO A 130 15.10 -11.04 5.81
CA PRO A 130 14.60 -12.38 5.48
C PRO A 130 14.72 -12.74 3.99
N VAL A 131 14.51 -11.79 3.08
CA VAL A 131 14.61 -11.97 1.63
C VAL A 131 16.05 -12.28 1.22
N ILE A 132 16.99 -11.45 1.69
CA ILE A 132 18.43 -11.59 1.45
C ILE A 132 18.96 -12.89 2.03
N LYS A 133 18.54 -13.24 3.27
CA LYS A 133 18.93 -14.48 3.92
C LYS A 133 18.46 -15.72 3.15
N ALA A 134 17.29 -15.65 2.52
CA ALA A 134 16.77 -16.71 1.66
C ALA A 134 17.45 -16.76 0.28
N GLY A 135 18.24 -15.74 -0.09
CA GLY A 135 18.88 -15.64 -1.40
C GLY A 135 17.88 -15.37 -2.54
N VAL A 136 16.69 -14.87 -2.22
CA VAL A 136 15.63 -14.61 -3.20
C VAL A 136 15.85 -13.22 -3.82
N PRO A 137 15.85 -13.09 -5.15
CA PRO A 137 15.88 -11.79 -5.82
C PRO A 137 14.64 -10.95 -5.49
N PHE A 138 14.76 -9.63 -5.53
CA PHE A 138 13.62 -8.74 -5.31
C PHE A 138 13.57 -7.54 -6.24
N ALA A 139 12.37 -7.02 -6.45
CA ALA A 139 12.11 -5.78 -7.18
C ALA A 139 11.15 -4.90 -6.35
N ALA A 140 11.31 -3.57 -6.42
CA ALA A 140 10.48 -2.62 -5.70
C ALA A 140 9.96 -1.51 -6.62
N THR A 141 8.71 -1.11 -6.42
CA THR A 141 8.16 0.16 -6.90
C THR A 141 7.65 0.99 -5.71
N TYR A 142 7.07 2.16 -5.97
CA TYR A 142 6.78 3.17 -4.95
C TYR A 142 5.30 3.45 -4.80
N GLY A 143 4.93 3.86 -3.61
CA GLY A 143 3.61 4.35 -3.24
C GLY A 143 3.64 5.82 -2.78
N ASN A 144 2.52 6.26 -2.23
CA ASN A 144 2.32 7.65 -1.83
C ASN A 144 3.03 8.02 -0.52
N HIS A 145 3.44 7.05 0.30
CA HIS A 145 4.12 7.30 1.56
C HIS A 145 5.64 7.20 1.49
N ASP A 146 6.21 6.52 0.50
CA ASP A 146 7.65 6.26 0.43
C ASP A 146 8.49 7.55 0.41
N PHE A 147 8.08 8.54 -0.41
CA PHE A 147 8.81 9.81 -0.53
C PHE A 147 8.68 10.72 0.70
N GLN A 148 7.66 10.48 1.53
CA GLN A 148 7.28 11.42 2.58
C GLN A 148 8.34 11.54 3.68
N CYS A 149 9.26 10.57 3.80
CA CYS A 149 10.40 10.67 4.70
C CYS A 149 11.43 11.74 4.27
N GLY A 150 11.33 12.27 3.04
CA GLY A 150 12.27 13.24 2.48
C GLY A 150 13.16 12.68 1.37
N ILE A 151 13.22 11.35 1.21
CA ILE A 151 14.04 10.67 0.21
C ILE A 151 13.16 10.32 -1.00
N LEU A 152 13.50 10.82 -2.19
CA LEU A 152 12.72 10.61 -3.41
C LEU A 152 12.99 9.23 -4.05
N ALA A 153 12.11 8.83 -4.97
CA ALA A 153 12.13 7.49 -5.58
C ALA A 153 13.44 7.14 -6.30
N ASP A 154 14.08 8.10 -6.96
CA ASP A 154 15.39 7.91 -7.62
C ASP A 154 16.50 7.58 -6.63
N GLU A 155 16.53 8.31 -5.50
CA GLU A 155 17.49 8.07 -4.42
C GLU A 155 17.19 6.78 -3.66
N GLN A 156 15.92 6.43 -3.45
CA GLN A 156 15.53 5.13 -2.88
C GLN A 156 15.92 3.97 -3.80
N ASP A 157 15.84 4.15 -5.11
CA ASP A 157 16.29 3.17 -6.12
C ASP A 157 17.81 2.90 -5.94
N ASP A 158 18.61 3.95 -5.73
CA ASP A 158 20.03 3.83 -5.42
C ASP A 158 20.26 3.05 -4.11
N MET A 159 19.48 3.35 -3.08
CA MET A 159 19.56 2.64 -1.79
C MET A 159 19.18 1.17 -1.91
N TYR A 160 18.10 0.82 -2.64
CA TYR A 160 17.72 -0.57 -2.85
C TYR A 160 18.82 -1.37 -3.56
N ARG A 161 19.54 -0.74 -4.50
CA ARG A 161 20.68 -1.36 -5.21
C ARG A 161 21.87 -1.65 -4.32
N GLU A 162 21.96 -1.07 -3.12
CA GLU A 162 22.98 -1.42 -2.13
C GLU A 162 22.80 -2.86 -1.59
N TYR A 163 21.61 -3.45 -1.72
CA TYR A 163 21.27 -4.76 -1.17
C TYR A 163 21.42 -5.91 -2.20
N PRO A 164 22.00 -7.06 -1.80
CA PRO A 164 22.11 -8.23 -2.66
C PRO A 164 20.74 -8.72 -3.15
N GLY A 165 20.66 -9.09 -4.43
CA GLY A 165 19.43 -9.62 -5.04
C GLY A 165 18.47 -8.55 -5.57
N CYS A 166 18.78 -7.26 -5.39
CA CYS A 166 18.00 -6.17 -5.98
C CYS A 166 18.02 -6.22 -7.52
N LEU A 167 16.84 -6.09 -8.12
CA LEU A 167 16.63 -6.06 -9.57
C LEU A 167 16.28 -4.66 -10.09
N ASN A 168 16.10 -3.66 -9.22
CA ASN A 168 15.79 -2.29 -9.64
C ASN A 168 16.91 -1.74 -10.53
N PRO A 169 16.62 -1.42 -11.81
CA PRO A 169 17.62 -0.93 -12.74
C PRO A 169 17.99 0.52 -12.45
N VAL A 170 19.16 0.95 -12.94
CA VAL A 170 19.45 2.38 -13.04
C VAL A 170 18.47 2.98 -14.05
N GLN A 171 17.83 4.09 -13.72
CA GLN A 171 16.93 4.80 -14.62
C GLN A 171 17.61 5.06 -15.99
N GLY A 172 16.88 4.81 -17.07
CA GLY A 172 17.34 5.05 -18.43
C GLY A 172 18.46 4.10 -18.90
N SER A 173 18.83 3.10 -18.10
CA SER A 173 19.84 2.10 -18.48
C SER A 173 19.40 1.21 -19.64
N SER A 174 18.09 1.11 -19.88
CA SER A 174 17.51 0.47 -21.05
C SER A 174 16.13 1.03 -21.33
N THR A 175 15.58 0.72 -22.50
CA THR A 175 14.19 1.00 -22.87
C THR A 175 13.17 0.23 -22.02
N LEU A 176 13.60 -0.76 -21.25
CA LEU A 176 12.79 -1.46 -20.23
C LEU A 176 12.78 -0.76 -18.86
N ALA A 177 13.42 0.40 -18.70
CA ALA A 177 13.55 1.10 -17.42
C ALA A 177 13.50 2.64 -17.59
N PRO A 178 12.34 3.21 -18.00
CA PRO A 178 12.23 4.63 -18.33
C PRO A 178 12.41 5.58 -17.13
N GLU A 179 11.91 5.19 -15.95
CA GLU A 179 11.87 6.04 -14.76
C GLU A 179 11.98 5.21 -13.45
N PRO A 180 12.30 5.82 -12.31
CA PRO A 180 12.47 5.11 -11.04
C PRO A 180 11.20 4.36 -10.64
N GLY A 181 11.35 3.06 -10.33
CA GLY A 181 10.23 2.19 -9.97
C GLY A 181 9.34 1.73 -11.13
N THR A 182 9.62 2.17 -12.37
CA THR A 182 8.93 1.70 -13.58
C THR A 182 9.90 0.92 -14.46
N PHE A 183 9.78 -0.42 -14.48
CA PHE A 183 10.67 -1.27 -15.25
C PHE A 183 10.13 -2.68 -15.49
N ALA A 184 10.67 -3.37 -16.49
CA ALA A 184 10.37 -4.77 -16.78
C ALA A 184 11.42 -5.72 -16.21
N VAL A 185 10.96 -6.86 -15.70
CA VAL A 185 11.76 -7.99 -15.24
C VAL A 185 11.43 -9.21 -16.12
N PRO A 186 12.19 -9.42 -17.22
CA PRO A 186 11.99 -10.56 -18.10
C PRO A 186 12.35 -11.88 -17.40
N ILE A 187 11.53 -12.91 -17.60
CA ILE A 187 11.74 -14.26 -17.06
C ILE A 187 11.91 -15.23 -18.22
N GLU A 188 13.08 -15.88 -18.27
CA GLU A 188 13.43 -16.81 -19.35
C GLU A 188 12.77 -18.18 -19.19
N SER A 189 12.54 -18.84 -20.33
CA SER A 189 12.14 -20.25 -20.44
C SER A 189 13.11 -21.18 -19.70
N SER A 190 12.63 -22.28 -19.13
CA SER A 190 13.48 -23.26 -18.41
C SER A 190 14.56 -23.90 -19.30
N ASP A 191 14.32 -23.99 -20.61
CA ASP A 191 15.09 -24.75 -21.62
C ASP A 191 16.50 -24.23 -21.98
N GLY A 192 17.01 -23.19 -21.33
CA GLY A 192 18.34 -22.63 -21.64
C GLY A 192 18.40 -21.70 -22.87
N SER A 193 17.31 -21.55 -23.63
CA SER A 193 17.31 -20.85 -24.94
C SER A 193 17.52 -19.33 -24.89
N GLY A 194 17.29 -18.72 -23.73
CA GLY A 194 17.24 -17.26 -23.59
C GLY A 194 15.91 -16.63 -24.03
N ARG A 195 14.92 -17.41 -24.48
CA ARG A 195 13.58 -16.90 -24.80
C ARG A 195 12.89 -16.40 -23.53
N VAL A 196 12.35 -15.19 -23.56
CA VAL A 196 11.50 -14.63 -22.50
C VAL A 196 10.13 -15.29 -22.56
N ALA A 197 9.79 -16.07 -21.54
CA ALA A 197 8.52 -16.81 -21.46
C ALA A 197 7.42 -15.97 -20.79
N MET A 198 7.78 -15.10 -19.85
CA MET A 198 6.89 -14.09 -19.28
C MET A 198 7.69 -12.87 -18.79
N SER A 199 7.01 -11.79 -18.43
CA SER A 199 7.63 -10.65 -17.76
C SER A 199 6.81 -10.21 -16.54
N VAL A 200 7.52 -9.79 -15.49
CA VAL A 200 6.94 -9.04 -14.37
C VAL A 200 7.20 -7.56 -14.64
N MET A 201 6.18 -6.73 -14.47
CA MET A 201 6.25 -5.31 -14.79
C MET A 201 6.03 -4.52 -13.51
N MET A 202 7.03 -3.73 -13.10
CA MET A 202 6.92 -2.79 -11.98
C MET A 202 6.51 -1.44 -12.56
N VAL A 203 5.48 -0.80 -12.02
CA VAL A 203 4.99 0.50 -12.48
C VAL A 203 4.90 1.45 -11.29
N ASN A 204 5.58 2.59 -11.39
CA ASN A 204 5.42 3.68 -10.44
C ASN A 204 4.08 4.37 -10.72
N SER A 205 3.08 4.11 -9.87
CA SER A 205 1.73 4.66 -10.02
C SER A 205 1.61 6.14 -9.63
N GLY A 206 2.72 6.80 -9.30
CA GLY A 206 2.71 8.14 -8.71
C GLY A 206 2.41 8.13 -7.22
N ASP A 207 2.24 9.32 -6.66
CA ASP A 207 1.93 9.52 -5.23
C ASP A 207 0.61 10.25 -5.03
N TYR A 208 0.60 11.58 -5.06
CA TYR A 208 -0.56 12.40 -4.79
C TYR A 208 -0.88 13.32 -5.97
N ALA A 209 -2.17 13.44 -6.28
CA ALA A 209 -2.69 14.42 -7.22
C ALA A 209 -2.91 15.77 -6.53
N GLY A 210 -2.72 16.86 -7.29
CA GLY A 210 -2.91 18.24 -6.83
C GLY A 210 -1.62 19.08 -6.76
N LYS A 211 -1.75 20.40 -6.88
CA LYS A 211 -0.63 21.35 -6.71
C LYS A 211 -0.47 21.73 -5.24
N PRO A 212 0.74 22.00 -4.73
CA PRO A 212 1.00 22.36 -3.32
C PRO A 212 0.19 23.55 -2.76
N ALA A 213 -0.45 24.34 -3.63
CA ALA A 213 -1.21 25.53 -3.28
C ALA A 213 -2.69 25.26 -2.95
N GLU A 214 -3.21 24.07 -3.27
CA GLU A 214 -4.61 23.72 -3.00
C GLU A 214 -4.66 22.83 -1.75
N ASN A 215 -5.51 23.23 -0.81
CA ASN A 215 -6.02 22.44 0.31
C ASN A 215 -5.12 22.23 1.55
N ASP A 216 -4.75 23.33 2.21
CA ASP A 216 -4.53 23.32 3.68
C ASP A 216 -5.91 23.15 4.40
N ILE A 217 -6.58 22.02 4.20
CA ILE A 217 -7.89 21.76 4.83
C ILE A 217 -7.67 21.40 6.29
N GLN A 218 -8.03 22.34 7.17
CA GLN A 218 -8.04 22.13 8.61
C GLN A 218 -9.17 21.15 9.00
N TYR A 219 -8.95 20.39 10.08
CA TYR A 219 -9.91 19.48 10.71
C TYR A 219 -11.38 20.00 10.82
N PRO A 220 -11.64 21.31 11.07
CA PRO A 220 -13.01 21.85 11.10
C PRO A 220 -13.74 21.81 9.76
N ALA A 221 -13.05 21.95 8.62
CA ALA A 221 -13.65 21.89 7.29
C ALA A 221 -13.96 20.45 6.86
N TYR A 222 -13.11 19.49 7.24
CA TYR A 222 -13.42 18.06 7.12
C TYR A 222 -14.64 17.67 7.95
N ALA A 223 -14.70 18.10 9.23
CA ALA A 223 -15.83 17.78 10.10
C ALA A 223 -17.17 18.31 9.54
N ALA A 224 -17.13 19.37 8.73
CA ALA A 224 -18.29 19.94 8.05
C ALA A 224 -18.63 19.26 6.70
N ASN A 225 -17.67 18.63 6.01
CA ASN A 225 -17.88 18.01 4.70
C ASN A 225 -17.08 16.71 4.50
N SER A 226 -17.23 15.76 5.42
CA SER A 226 -16.46 14.50 5.44
C SER A 226 -16.75 13.54 4.28
N ARG A 227 -17.68 13.87 3.38
CA ARG A 227 -18.07 13.00 2.25
C ARG A 227 -17.15 13.16 1.04
N GLY A 228 -16.51 14.31 0.87
CA GLY A 228 -15.63 14.60 -0.28
C GLY A 228 -14.18 14.87 0.10
N LEU A 229 -13.81 14.69 1.36
CA LEU A 229 -12.50 15.05 1.91
C LEU A 229 -12.00 13.89 2.76
N ASP A 230 -10.82 13.36 2.44
CA ASP A 230 -10.10 12.43 3.29
C ASP A 230 -9.21 13.22 4.27
N LEU A 231 -9.33 12.97 5.58
CA LEU A 231 -8.47 13.62 6.59
C LEU A 231 -7.01 13.20 6.47
N ALA A 232 -6.77 11.98 5.99
CA ALA A 232 -5.43 11.46 5.84
C ALA A 232 -4.75 12.07 4.61
N ASP A 233 -5.52 12.35 3.54
CA ASP A 233 -5.01 12.75 2.24
C ASP A 233 -5.96 13.72 1.51
N ALA A 234 -6.04 14.95 2.01
CA ALA A 234 -6.93 16.01 1.49
C ALA A 234 -6.69 16.37 0.00
N ASP A 235 -5.61 15.87 -0.62
CA ASP A 235 -5.34 16.02 -2.05
C ASP A 235 -5.21 14.62 -2.66
N GLY A 236 -5.77 14.47 -3.86
CA GLY A 236 -5.96 13.24 -4.66
C GLY A 236 -4.87 12.19 -4.66
N TYR A 237 -5.14 11.04 -5.27
CA TYR A 237 -4.10 10.08 -5.61
C TYR A 237 -3.62 10.26 -7.05
N GLY A 238 -2.29 10.15 -7.21
CA GLY A 238 -1.62 10.35 -8.49
C GLY A 238 -1.86 9.21 -9.48
N THR A 239 -1.32 9.39 -10.69
CA THR A 239 -1.35 8.40 -11.77
C THR A 239 0.09 8.11 -12.21
N PRO A 240 0.35 6.98 -12.91
CA PRO A 240 1.59 6.81 -13.64
C PRO A 240 1.84 7.99 -14.59
N THR A 241 3.11 8.26 -14.89
CA THR A 241 3.48 9.34 -15.80
C THR A 241 3.04 9.02 -17.24
N PRO A 242 2.84 10.03 -18.11
CA PRO A 242 2.59 9.77 -19.53
C PRO A 242 3.68 8.94 -20.20
N GLU A 243 4.92 9.06 -19.73
CA GLU A 243 6.05 8.23 -20.19
C GLU A 243 5.88 6.77 -19.78
N ALA A 244 5.49 6.49 -18.52
CA ALA A 244 5.18 5.15 -18.04
C ALA A 244 4.03 4.50 -18.83
N ILE A 245 2.94 5.24 -19.09
CA ILE A 245 1.79 4.74 -19.87
C ILE A 245 2.22 4.39 -21.30
N ALA A 246 2.95 5.29 -21.98
CA ALA A 246 3.46 5.01 -23.32
C ALA A 246 4.46 3.84 -23.34
N TRP A 247 5.23 3.68 -22.27
CA TRP A 247 6.20 2.61 -22.11
C TRP A 247 5.56 1.22 -22.03
N LEU A 248 4.35 1.06 -21.47
CA LEU A 248 3.69 -0.25 -21.36
C LEU A 248 3.64 -1.02 -22.69
N GLY A 249 3.28 -0.32 -23.78
CA GLY A 249 3.29 -0.89 -25.13
C GLY A 249 4.70 -0.99 -25.72
N GLY A 250 5.59 -0.04 -25.41
CA GLY A 250 7.00 -0.06 -25.82
C GLY A 250 7.76 -1.27 -25.30
N ALA A 251 7.60 -1.59 -24.03
CA ALA A 251 8.21 -2.75 -23.39
C ALA A 251 7.78 -4.05 -24.05
N GLN A 252 6.49 -4.21 -24.36
CA GLN A 252 5.99 -5.42 -25.04
C GLN A 252 6.58 -5.60 -26.44
N ARG A 253 6.72 -4.51 -27.20
CA ARG A 253 7.38 -4.56 -28.52
C ARG A 253 8.85 -4.99 -28.38
N GLU A 254 9.57 -4.38 -27.45
CA GLU A 254 10.97 -4.73 -27.21
C GLU A 254 11.13 -6.20 -26.78
N LEU A 255 10.28 -6.70 -25.87
CA LEU A 255 10.33 -8.09 -25.43
C LEU A 255 10.02 -9.06 -26.57
N GLY A 256 9.05 -8.73 -27.44
CA GLY A 256 8.75 -9.51 -28.64
C GLY A 256 9.89 -9.50 -29.66
N GLU A 257 10.56 -8.36 -29.84
CA GLU A 257 11.76 -8.24 -30.68
C GLU A 257 12.93 -9.07 -30.12
N ARG A 258 13.14 -9.04 -28.80
CA ARG A 258 14.16 -9.87 -28.12
C ARG A 258 13.91 -11.37 -28.33
N ASN A 259 12.65 -11.80 -28.36
CA ASN A 259 12.28 -13.18 -28.69
C ASN A 259 12.39 -13.50 -30.19
N GLY A 260 12.49 -12.50 -31.06
CA GLY A 260 12.63 -12.65 -32.51
C GLY A 260 11.34 -12.98 -33.26
N ASP A 261 10.20 -13.13 -32.57
CA ASP A 261 8.89 -13.40 -33.17
C ASP A 261 7.97 -12.17 -33.23
N GLY A 262 8.38 -11.07 -32.57
CA GLY A 262 7.65 -9.81 -32.53
C GLY A 262 6.33 -9.88 -31.78
N LYS A 263 6.05 -10.98 -31.06
CA LYS A 263 4.78 -11.16 -30.34
C LYS A 263 4.90 -10.60 -28.92
N PRO A 264 3.83 -9.97 -28.40
CA PRO A 264 3.76 -9.60 -26.99
C PRO A 264 3.99 -10.81 -26.09
N VAL A 265 4.77 -10.59 -25.03
CA VAL A 265 5.12 -11.60 -24.03
C VAL A 265 4.07 -11.59 -22.92
N PRO A 266 3.61 -12.75 -22.40
CA PRO A 266 2.73 -12.78 -21.24
C PRO A 266 3.29 -11.95 -20.08
N ALA A 267 2.52 -10.97 -19.59
CA ALA A 267 2.97 -10.07 -18.55
C ALA A 267 1.95 -9.87 -17.43
N ILE A 268 2.48 -9.74 -16.21
CA ILE A 268 1.75 -9.28 -15.03
C ILE A 268 2.36 -7.96 -14.55
N ALA A 269 1.51 -6.98 -14.27
CA ALA A 269 1.91 -5.68 -13.74
C ALA A 269 1.64 -5.57 -12.25
N PHE A 270 2.55 -4.89 -11.55
CA PHE A 270 2.46 -4.57 -10.13
C PHE A 270 2.69 -3.07 -9.94
N GLN A 271 1.79 -2.44 -9.20
CA GLN A 271 1.92 -1.05 -8.80
C GLN A 271 1.32 -0.81 -7.42
N HIS A 272 1.37 0.42 -6.94
CA HIS A 272 0.82 0.74 -5.63
C HIS A 272 -0.64 1.18 -5.72
N ILE A 273 -0.90 2.33 -6.36
CA ILE A 273 -2.20 2.98 -6.45
C ILE A 273 -3.02 2.32 -7.56
N PRO A 274 -4.26 1.90 -7.29
CA PRO A 274 -5.14 1.28 -8.27
C PRO A 274 -5.72 2.31 -9.25
N PRO A 275 -5.86 1.98 -10.56
CA PRO A 275 -6.63 2.79 -11.50
C PRO A 275 -8.15 2.63 -11.23
N GLN A 276 -8.96 3.53 -11.80
CA GLN A 276 -10.40 3.63 -11.50
C GLN A 276 -11.20 2.37 -11.88
N GLU A 277 -10.74 1.62 -12.88
CA GLU A 277 -11.33 0.37 -13.37
C GLU A 277 -11.41 -0.72 -12.30
N PHE A 278 -10.69 -0.59 -11.18
CA PHE A 278 -10.88 -1.48 -10.04
C PHE A 278 -12.30 -1.41 -9.45
N TYR A 279 -13.03 -0.30 -9.64
CA TYR A 279 -14.46 -0.21 -9.28
C TYR A 279 -15.35 -1.12 -10.15
N ASP A 280 -14.92 -1.54 -11.34
CA ASP A 280 -15.67 -2.47 -12.19
C ASP A 280 -15.67 -3.91 -11.63
N CYS A 281 -14.78 -4.18 -10.68
CA CYS A 281 -14.83 -5.42 -9.87
C CYS A 281 -15.92 -5.38 -8.79
N LEU A 282 -16.63 -4.26 -8.64
CA LEU A 282 -17.64 -4.06 -7.62
C LEU A 282 -19.04 -3.90 -8.23
N THR A 283 -20.05 -4.04 -7.39
CA THR A 283 -21.44 -3.75 -7.72
C THR A 283 -21.90 -2.58 -6.86
N GLU A 284 -22.39 -1.52 -7.49
CA GLU A 284 -23.03 -0.43 -6.78
C GLU A 284 -24.34 -0.92 -6.15
N VAL A 285 -24.55 -0.60 -4.89
CA VAL A 285 -25.68 -1.03 -4.08
C VAL A 285 -26.22 0.11 -3.23
N PRO A 286 -27.48 0.02 -2.76
CA PRO A 286 -28.02 1.00 -1.83
C PRO A 286 -27.19 1.09 -0.53
N ALA A 287 -27.10 2.29 0.05
CA ALA A 287 -26.25 2.58 1.20
C ALA A 287 -26.54 1.79 2.49
N TRP A 288 -27.71 1.14 2.58
CA TRP A 288 -28.13 0.28 3.70
C TRP A 288 -27.77 -1.19 3.50
N THR A 289 -27.14 -1.54 2.37
CA THR A 289 -26.77 -2.92 2.07
C THR A 289 -25.70 -3.40 3.07
N PRO A 290 -25.89 -4.56 3.73
CA PRO A 290 -24.90 -5.09 4.67
C PRO A 290 -23.53 -5.26 4.05
N ASN A 291 -22.49 -4.86 4.78
CA ASN A 291 -21.08 -4.88 4.34
C ASN A 291 -20.75 -4.02 3.12
N ALA A 292 -21.68 -3.15 2.66
CA ALA A 292 -21.36 -2.20 1.61
C ALA A 292 -20.32 -1.18 2.10
N VAL A 293 -19.46 -0.78 1.19
CA VAL A 293 -18.40 0.19 1.43
C VAL A 293 -18.69 1.42 0.58
N GLU A 294 -18.73 2.59 1.22
CA GLU A 294 -18.87 3.86 0.53
C GLU A 294 -17.56 4.21 -0.20
N GLY A 295 -17.65 4.52 -1.49
CA GLY A 295 -16.50 4.94 -2.29
C GLY A 295 -15.92 6.27 -1.81
N THR A 296 -14.73 6.60 -2.27
CA THR A 296 -14.01 7.84 -1.95
C THR A 296 -13.88 8.73 -3.18
N ARG A 297 -13.65 10.03 -2.96
CA ARG A 297 -13.38 11.02 -4.02
C ARG A 297 -14.41 10.99 -5.16
N ASN A 298 -14.01 10.64 -6.38
CA ASN A 298 -14.90 10.58 -7.55
C ASN A 298 -16.05 9.58 -7.40
N PHE A 299 -15.91 8.61 -6.50
CA PHE A 299 -16.91 7.58 -6.19
C PHE A 299 -17.63 7.87 -4.86
N ALA A 300 -17.39 9.03 -4.25
CA ALA A 300 -18.01 9.42 -3.00
C ALA A 300 -19.54 9.50 -3.09
N GLY A 301 -20.21 9.04 -2.03
CA GLY A 301 -21.67 9.01 -1.96
C GLY A 301 -22.32 7.79 -2.62
N HIS A 302 -21.55 6.98 -3.34
CA HIS A 302 -21.96 5.68 -3.85
C HIS A 302 -21.45 4.57 -2.92
N CYS A 303 -22.22 3.49 -2.80
CA CYS A 303 -21.87 2.34 -1.95
C CYS A 303 -21.72 1.09 -2.79
N TYR A 304 -20.76 0.26 -2.45
CA TYR A 304 -20.35 -0.88 -3.27
C TYR A 304 -20.22 -2.15 -2.45
N THR A 305 -20.53 -3.28 -3.07
CA THR A 305 -20.14 -4.60 -2.59
C THR A 305 -19.29 -5.29 -3.65
N LEU A 306 -18.51 -6.29 -3.24
CA LEU A 306 -17.75 -7.10 -4.18
C LEU A 306 -18.69 -7.76 -5.21
N ASN A 307 -18.36 -7.69 -6.50
CA ASN A 307 -19.12 -8.37 -7.54
C ASN A 307 -18.69 -9.84 -7.63
N HIS A 308 -19.49 -10.73 -7.06
CA HIS A 308 -19.20 -12.17 -7.02
C HIS A 308 -19.30 -12.88 -8.38
N GLU A 309 -19.83 -12.22 -9.43
CA GLU A 309 -19.87 -12.78 -10.79
C GLU A 309 -18.52 -12.67 -11.50
N VAL A 310 -17.73 -11.64 -11.17
CA VAL A 310 -16.41 -11.38 -11.79
C VAL A 310 -15.25 -11.63 -10.83
N CYS A 311 -15.49 -11.56 -9.51
CA CYS A 311 -14.45 -11.80 -8.52
C CYS A 311 -14.29 -13.27 -8.14
N ARG A 312 -13.04 -13.71 -8.03
CA ARG A 312 -12.68 -15.07 -7.63
C ARG A 312 -13.19 -15.38 -6.21
N PRO A 313 -13.60 -16.64 -5.92
CA PRO A 313 -13.97 -17.05 -4.57
C PRO A 313 -12.87 -16.76 -3.54
N GLY A 314 -13.27 -16.36 -2.33
CA GLY A 314 -12.34 -15.96 -1.26
C GLY A 314 -11.88 -14.51 -1.32
N SER A 315 -12.21 -13.78 -2.39
CA SER A 315 -12.01 -12.34 -2.50
C SER A 315 -12.72 -11.56 -1.40
N ARG A 316 -12.10 -10.45 -0.96
CA ARG A 316 -12.66 -9.57 0.07
C ARG A 316 -12.46 -8.10 -0.28
N LEU A 317 -13.57 -7.35 -0.22
CA LEU A 317 -13.59 -5.89 -0.12
C LEU A 317 -13.61 -5.53 1.37
N GLY A 318 -12.51 -4.94 1.85
CA GLY A 318 -12.32 -4.59 3.26
C GLY A 318 -12.58 -3.11 3.54
N GLU A 319 -12.27 -2.26 2.57
CA GLU A 319 -12.41 -0.81 2.61
C GLU A 319 -12.63 -0.21 1.22
N ALA A 320 -12.77 1.11 1.16
CA ALA A 320 -13.06 1.82 -0.07
C ALA A 320 -11.84 1.75 -0.98
N ILE A 321 -12.05 1.86 -2.30
CA ILE A 321 -10.92 1.84 -3.23
C ILE A 321 -10.35 3.26 -3.34
N GLY A 322 -9.14 3.45 -2.82
CA GLY A 322 -8.32 4.67 -2.96
C GLY A 322 -7.67 4.76 -4.33
N CYS A 323 -8.46 4.82 -5.41
CA CYS A 323 -7.92 4.91 -6.76
C CYS A 323 -7.39 6.29 -7.12
N ALA A 324 -6.60 6.32 -8.18
CA ALA A 324 -6.16 7.55 -8.84
C ALA A 324 -7.34 8.48 -9.19
N ASP A 325 -7.14 9.79 -9.00
CA ASP A 325 -8.18 10.80 -9.22
C ASP A 325 -8.55 10.96 -10.70
N ASP A 326 -7.61 10.69 -11.61
CA ASP A 326 -7.84 10.75 -13.05
C ASP A 326 -7.69 9.35 -13.66
N ASN A 327 -8.61 8.98 -14.55
CA ASN A 327 -8.39 7.83 -15.42
C ASN A 327 -7.56 8.27 -16.63
N VAL A 328 -6.30 7.82 -16.68
CA VAL A 328 -5.34 8.17 -17.74
C VAL A 328 -5.26 7.13 -18.87
N GLY A 329 -6.20 6.18 -18.91
CA GLY A 329 -6.22 5.10 -19.90
C GLY A 329 -5.17 4.02 -19.64
N GLU A 330 -4.79 3.80 -18.38
CA GLU A 330 -3.77 2.80 -18.01
C GLU A 330 -4.21 1.39 -18.38
N VAL A 331 -5.42 0.99 -17.99
CA VAL A 331 -5.94 -0.35 -18.30
C VAL A 331 -6.11 -0.53 -19.81
N ASP A 332 -6.57 0.49 -20.52
CA ASP A 332 -6.63 0.48 -21.98
C ASP A 332 -5.23 0.26 -22.60
N ALA A 333 -4.20 0.96 -22.11
CA ALA A 333 -2.83 0.79 -22.60
C ALA A 333 -2.28 -0.64 -22.36
N LEU A 334 -2.62 -1.25 -21.22
CA LEU A 334 -2.27 -2.65 -20.92
C LEU A 334 -2.97 -3.61 -21.91
N LEU A 335 -4.26 -3.40 -22.17
CA LEU A 335 -5.06 -4.22 -23.08
C LEU A 335 -4.58 -4.08 -24.54
N GLU A 336 -4.34 -2.85 -25.00
CA GLU A 336 -3.86 -2.55 -26.34
C GLU A 336 -2.46 -3.14 -26.61
N ALA A 337 -1.61 -3.21 -25.59
CA ALA A 337 -0.29 -3.84 -25.70
C ALA A 337 -0.36 -5.36 -25.88
N GLY A 338 -1.47 -6.02 -25.51
CA GLY A 338 -1.79 -7.42 -25.79
C GLY A 338 -1.03 -8.50 -24.99
N GLY A 339 0.03 -8.12 -24.28
CA GLY A 339 0.82 -9.03 -23.44
C GLY A 339 0.27 -9.22 -22.02
N TYR A 340 -0.37 -8.18 -21.49
CA TYR A 340 -0.76 -8.11 -20.08
C TYR A 340 -2.02 -8.92 -19.79
N PHE A 341 -1.98 -9.73 -18.74
CA PHE A 341 -3.12 -10.54 -18.30
C PHE A 341 -3.55 -10.24 -16.86
N ALA A 342 -2.78 -9.44 -16.12
CA ALA A 342 -3.11 -9.04 -14.77
C ALA A 342 -2.43 -7.73 -14.35
N LEU A 343 -3.11 -6.96 -13.51
CA LEU A 343 -2.60 -5.82 -12.76
C LEU A 343 -2.93 -6.01 -11.26
N PHE A 344 -1.91 -5.96 -10.42
CA PHE A 344 -2.04 -6.12 -8.97
C PHE A 344 -1.53 -4.89 -8.20
N CYS A 345 -2.34 -4.45 -7.24
CA CYS A 345 -2.11 -3.24 -6.45
C CYS A 345 -1.98 -3.54 -4.94
N GLY A 346 -1.43 -2.55 -4.22
CA GLY A 346 -1.45 -2.47 -2.76
C GLY A 346 -2.39 -1.34 -2.32
N HIS A 347 -1.89 -0.44 -1.46
CA HIS A 347 -2.51 0.85 -1.10
C HIS A 347 -3.73 0.75 -0.18
N ASP A 348 -4.73 -0.06 -0.56
CA ASP A 348 -5.90 -0.33 0.27
C ASP A 348 -5.62 -1.56 1.16
N HIS A 349 -5.16 -1.29 2.37
CA HIS A 349 -4.59 -2.28 3.29
C HIS A 349 -5.51 -3.48 3.63
N LYS A 350 -6.82 -3.33 3.50
CA LYS A 350 -7.84 -4.34 3.86
C LYS A 350 -8.39 -5.10 2.65
N ASN A 351 -8.07 -4.68 1.42
CA ASN A 351 -8.56 -5.30 0.19
C ASN A 351 -7.69 -6.50 -0.20
N SER A 352 -8.33 -7.57 -0.70
CA SER A 352 -7.62 -8.79 -1.12
C SER A 352 -8.37 -9.56 -2.22
N PHE A 353 -9.16 -8.84 -3.02
CA PHE A 353 -9.92 -9.44 -4.11
C PHE A 353 -9.11 -9.61 -5.39
N VAL A 354 -9.63 -10.45 -6.30
CA VAL A 354 -9.19 -10.55 -7.69
C VAL A 354 -10.43 -10.62 -8.56
N GLY A 355 -10.65 -9.62 -9.41
CA GLY A 355 -11.75 -9.55 -10.37
C GLY A 355 -11.26 -9.67 -11.80
N HIS A 356 -12.00 -10.42 -12.63
CA HIS A 356 -11.74 -10.51 -14.06
C HIS A 356 -12.69 -9.59 -14.82
N VAL A 357 -12.18 -8.46 -15.31
CA VAL A 357 -12.96 -7.44 -16.04
C VAL A 357 -12.19 -7.01 -17.28
N HIS A 358 -12.90 -6.64 -18.35
CA HIS A 358 -12.30 -6.15 -19.60
C HIS A 358 -11.25 -7.08 -20.24
N GLY A 359 -11.21 -8.37 -19.86
CA GLY A 359 -10.25 -9.34 -20.34
C GLY A 359 -8.92 -9.38 -19.57
N ILE A 360 -8.81 -8.67 -18.45
CA ILE A 360 -7.64 -8.63 -17.57
C ILE A 360 -8.05 -8.90 -16.10
N ASP A 361 -7.15 -9.47 -15.31
CA ASP A 361 -7.36 -9.57 -13.87
C ASP A 361 -6.90 -8.29 -13.15
N LEU A 362 -7.78 -7.70 -12.35
CA LEU A 362 -7.46 -6.61 -11.44
C LEU A 362 -7.54 -7.12 -9.99
N GLY A 363 -6.47 -6.97 -9.21
CA GLY A 363 -6.42 -7.55 -7.87
C GLY A 363 -5.61 -6.80 -6.84
N TYR A 364 -5.87 -7.09 -5.56
CA TYR A 364 -5.17 -6.49 -4.42
C TYR A 364 -4.37 -7.52 -3.62
N ALA A 365 -3.27 -7.06 -3.03
CA ALA A 365 -2.73 -7.62 -1.80
C ALA A 365 -3.01 -6.64 -0.64
N PRO A 366 -3.41 -7.14 0.55
CA PRO A 366 -3.52 -6.32 1.75
C PRO A 366 -2.12 -5.99 2.30
N THR A 367 -2.07 -5.12 3.31
CA THR A 367 -0.82 -4.83 4.02
C THR A 367 -0.21 -6.08 4.67
N CYS A 368 1.11 -6.19 4.55
CA CYS A 368 1.91 -7.16 5.29
C CYS A 368 2.62 -6.56 6.52
N GLY A 369 2.62 -5.22 6.65
CA GLY A 369 3.12 -4.46 7.79
C GLY A 369 2.27 -4.59 9.04
N PHE A 370 2.79 -4.13 10.18
CA PHE A 370 2.10 -4.16 11.47
C PHE A 370 2.11 -2.81 12.20
N GLU A 371 2.76 -1.79 11.66
CA GLU A 371 2.71 -0.44 12.23
C GLU A 371 1.65 0.47 11.61
N CYS A 372 1.25 0.19 10.36
CA CYS A 372 0.19 0.89 9.69
C CYS A 372 -1.20 0.35 10.06
N TYR A 373 -2.24 1.15 9.80
CA TYR A 373 -3.62 0.67 9.89
C TYR A 373 -3.83 -0.54 8.97
N GLY A 374 -4.85 -1.35 9.20
CA GLY A 374 -5.08 -2.50 8.34
C GLY A 374 -6.10 -3.45 8.94
N PRO A 375 -6.28 -4.63 8.35
CA PRO A 375 -7.23 -5.58 8.88
C PRO A 375 -6.70 -6.19 10.19
N LYS A 376 -7.59 -6.85 10.95
CA LYS A 376 -7.21 -7.71 12.08
C LYS A 376 -5.99 -8.56 11.73
N SER A 377 -5.07 -8.75 12.68
CA SER A 377 -3.76 -9.38 12.45
C SER A 377 -3.83 -10.64 11.59
N ARG A 378 -4.79 -11.54 11.88
CA ARG A 378 -4.98 -12.79 11.12
C ARG A 378 -5.20 -12.64 9.61
N TYR A 379 -5.55 -11.45 9.13
CA TYR A 379 -5.84 -11.16 7.73
C TYR A 379 -4.76 -10.31 7.05
N ARG A 380 -3.80 -9.78 7.81
CA ARG A 380 -2.58 -9.21 7.25
C ARG A 380 -1.83 -10.33 6.56
N GLY A 381 -1.22 -10.03 5.41
CA GLY A 381 -0.78 -11.10 4.53
C GLY A 381 -0.02 -10.61 3.33
N VAL A 382 0.50 -11.58 2.58
CA VAL A 382 1.13 -11.38 1.28
C VAL A 382 0.42 -12.25 0.25
N ARG A 383 0.60 -11.95 -1.03
CA ARG A 383 -0.02 -12.71 -2.11
C ARG A 383 1.03 -13.52 -2.86
N LEU A 384 0.81 -14.83 -2.95
CA LEU A 384 1.62 -15.74 -3.75
C LEU A 384 0.99 -15.89 -5.14
N PHE A 385 1.86 -15.92 -6.15
CA PHE A 385 1.55 -16.24 -7.54
C PHE A 385 2.40 -17.42 -7.98
N GLU A 386 1.77 -18.41 -8.59
CA GLU A 386 2.43 -19.57 -9.18
C GLU A 386 2.09 -19.62 -10.67
N PHE A 387 3.12 -19.52 -11.50
CA PHE A 387 3.05 -19.54 -12.95
C PHE A 387 3.57 -20.88 -13.46
N ASN A 388 3.08 -21.28 -14.65
CA ASN A 388 3.67 -22.37 -15.42
C ASN A 388 4.07 -21.87 -16.80
N GLU A 389 5.28 -22.19 -17.26
CA GLU A 389 5.84 -21.68 -18.52
C GLU A 389 4.99 -22.03 -19.76
N SER A 390 4.22 -23.12 -19.72
CA SER A 390 3.37 -23.53 -20.84
C SER A 390 2.15 -22.62 -21.02
N ASN A 391 1.69 -21.99 -19.93
CA ASN A 391 0.60 -21.02 -19.94
C ASN A 391 0.66 -20.08 -18.74
N PRO A 392 1.53 -19.05 -18.76
CA PRO A 392 1.67 -18.11 -17.64
C PRO A 392 0.36 -17.35 -17.32
N ARG A 393 -0.53 -17.18 -18.30
CA ARG A 393 -1.83 -16.50 -18.11
C ARG A 393 -2.79 -17.27 -17.20
N ALA A 394 -2.63 -18.59 -17.08
CA ALA A 394 -3.46 -19.45 -16.22
C ALA A 394 -2.90 -19.57 -14.79
N TYR A 395 -2.22 -18.53 -14.32
CA TYR A 395 -1.58 -18.50 -13.01
C TYR A 395 -2.56 -18.78 -11.85
N VAL A 396 -2.02 -19.40 -10.80
CA VAL A 396 -2.72 -19.58 -9.53
C VAL A 396 -2.26 -18.50 -8.56
N THR A 397 -3.19 -17.93 -7.80
CA THR A 397 -2.84 -17.00 -6.72
C THR A 397 -3.58 -17.35 -5.44
N ARG A 398 -2.89 -17.19 -4.30
CA ARG A 398 -3.48 -17.37 -2.97
C ARG A 398 -2.92 -16.34 -1.98
N MET A 399 -3.72 -16.02 -0.98
CA MET A 399 -3.27 -15.25 0.17
C MET A 399 -2.49 -16.15 1.12
N LEU A 400 -1.33 -15.68 1.57
CA LEU A 400 -0.64 -16.23 2.73
C LEU A 400 -0.83 -15.23 3.86
N THR A 401 -1.65 -15.60 4.85
CA THR A 401 -2.02 -14.68 5.93
C THR A 401 -1.24 -14.99 7.20
N TRP A 402 -1.05 -13.98 8.05
CA TRP A 402 -0.51 -14.16 9.40
C TRP A 402 -1.26 -15.24 10.18
N GLY A 403 -2.60 -15.27 10.02
CA GLY A 403 -3.49 -16.23 10.66
C GLY A 403 -3.12 -17.68 10.35
N ASP A 404 -2.75 -17.93 9.11
CA ASP A 404 -2.42 -19.27 8.59
C ASP A 404 -0.95 -19.64 8.81
N LEU A 405 -0.04 -18.65 8.73
CA LEU A 405 1.40 -18.88 8.76
C LEU A 405 2.00 -18.86 10.17
N VAL A 406 1.55 -17.93 11.03
CA VAL A 406 2.20 -17.64 12.32
C VAL A 406 1.24 -17.90 13.47
N GLY A 407 0.02 -17.38 13.40
CA GLY A 407 -0.99 -17.57 14.43
C GLY A 407 -2.10 -16.54 14.37
N ARG A 408 -3.09 -16.68 15.26
CA ARG A 408 -4.33 -15.89 15.16
C ARG A 408 -4.18 -14.41 15.56
N TYR A 409 -3.20 -14.09 16.39
CA TYR A 409 -3.03 -12.77 17.00
C TYR A 409 -1.58 -12.31 16.83
N SER A 410 -1.40 -10.99 16.73
CA SER A 410 -0.07 -10.38 16.79
C SER A 410 0.36 -10.12 18.24
N GLY A 411 1.62 -9.76 18.44
CA GLY A 411 2.15 -9.33 19.73
C GLY A 411 1.46 -8.08 20.28
N ASN A 412 0.75 -7.31 19.45
CA ASN A 412 0.05 -6.08 19.85
C ASN A 412 -1.36 -5.97 19.23
N GLU A 413 -2.20 -6.99 19.44
CA GLU A 413 -3.56 -7.04 18.90
C GLU A 413 -4.44 -5.85 19.33
N LEU A 414 -4.21 -5.29 20.52
CA LEU A 414 -4.94 -4.09 20.97
C LEU A 414 -4.62 -2.89 20.08
N ARG A 415 -3.34 -2.62 19.78
CA ARG A 415 -2.94 -1.56 18.84
C ARG A 415 -3.58 -1.80 17.47
N VAL A 416 -3.42 -3.01 16.92
CA VAL A 416 -4.00 -3.37 15.61
C VAL A 416 -5.52 -3.17 15.60
N PHE A 417 -6.21 -3.54 16.67
CA PHE A 417 -7.66 -3.32 16.78
C PHE A 417 -8.02 -1.83 16.81
N PHE A 418 -7.31 -1.02 17.61
CA PHE A 418 -7.53 0.42 17.68
C PHE A 418 -7.25 1.10 16.33
N GLU A 419 -6.19 0.71 15.63
CA GLU A 419 -5.87 1.24 14.30
C GLU A 419 -6.92 0.81 13.25
N ASP A 420 -7.37 -0.44 13.28
CA ASP A 420 -8.40 -0.98 12.37
C ASP A 420 -9.77 -0.26 12.53
N HIS A 421 -10.15 0.13 13.76
CA HIS A 421 -11.52 0.61 14.06
C HIS A 421 -11.63 2.08 14.55
N CYS A 422 -10.54 2.70 15.03
CA CYS A 422 -10.60 4.02 15.69
C CYS A 422 -9.77 5.10 14.98
N ILE A 423 -8.87 4.73 14.06
CA ILE A 423 -8.16 5.69 13.17
C ILE A 423 -8.98 5.93 11.88
N THR A 424 -10.15 5.31 11.77
CA THR A 424 -11.04 5.53 10.63
C THR A 424 -11.66 6.91 10.67
N ASP A 425 -11.66 7.54 9.50
CA ASP A 425 -12.42 8.73 9.19
C ASP A 425 -13.96 8.47 9.36
N ALA A 426 -14.79 9.51 9.27
CA ALA A 426 -16.25 9.40 9.44
C ALA A 426 -16.92 8.46 8.41
N ILE A 427 -16.31 8.26 7.22
CA ILE A 427 -16.78 7.29 6.22
C ILE A 427 -16.50 5.86 6.72
N GLY A 428 -15.29 5.59 7.19
CA GLY A 428 -14.90 4.29 7.74
C GLY A 428 -15.76 3.88 8.94
N LEU A 429 -16.13 4.81 9.83
CA LEU A 429 -17.08 4.52 10.92
C LEU A 429 -18.47 4.09 10.39
N ARG A 430 -18.97 4.74 9.33
CA ARG A 430 -20.25 4.34 8.70
C ARG A 430 -20.13 2.95 8.05
N ASN A 431 -19.02 2.68 7.38
CA ASN A 431 -18.73 1.37 6.79
C ASN A 431 -18.73 0.27 7.86
N GLU A 432 -18.08 0.50 9.01
CA GLU A 432 -18.11 -0.45 10.13
C GLU A 432 -19.53 -0.64 10.68
N LEU A 433 -20.32 0.42 10.81
CA LEU A 433 -21.73 0.31 11.23
C LEU A 433 -22.62 -0.46 10.23
N ARG A 434 -22.24 -0.53 8.95
CA ARG A 434 -22.92 -1.37 7.94
C ARG A 434 -22.60 -2.86 8.10
N ARG A 435 -21.60 -3.23 8.92
CA ARG A 435 -21.29 -4.64 9.22
C ARG A 435 -22.26 -5.17 10.29
N PRO A 436 -23.02 -6.25 10.02
CA PRO A 436 -24.06 -6.74 10.93
C PRO A 436 -23.56 -7.05 12.35
N GLN A 437 -22.35 -7.58 12.47
CA GLN A 437 -21.73 -7.93 13.76
C GLN A 437 -21.42 -6.69 14.61
N VAL A 438 -20.92 -5.62 13.97
CA VAL A 438 -20.61 -4.36 14.63
C VAL A 438 -21.90 -3.67 15.02
N PHE A 439 -22.86 -3.57 14.10
CA PHE A 439 -24.19 -3.00 14.38
C PHE A 439 -24.86 -3.69 15.57
N ALA A 440 -24.90 -5.02 15.57
CA ALA A 440 -25.48 -5.78 16.68
C ALA A 440 -24.76 -5.52 18.01
N THR A 441 -23.43 -5.46 17.99
CA THR A 441 -22.62 -5.18 19.19
C THR A 441 -22.92 -3.77 19.73
N VAL A 442 -22.90 -2.75 18.87
CA VAL A 442 -23.21 -1.36 19.26
C VAL A 442 -24.66 -1.24 19.74
N ALA A 443 -25.62 -1.86 19.05
CA ALA A 443 -27.02 -1.84 19.48
C ALA A 443 -27.22 -2.48 20.86
N LEU A 444 -26.59 -3.63 21.12
CA LEU A 444 -26.66 -4.33 22.40
C LEU A 444 -26.00 -3.55 23.53
N THR A 445 -24.80 -2.97 23.32
CA THR A 445 -24.09 -2.19 24.34
C THR A 445 -24.84 -0.89 24.65
N THR A 446 -25.34 -0.19 23.65
CA THR A 446 -26.12 1.04 23.82
C THR A 446 -27.44 0.76 24.54
N THR A 447 -28.11 -0.35 24.20
CA THR A 447 -29.33 -0.80 24.90
C THR A 447 -29.03 -1.14 26.37
N ALA A 448 -27.92 -1.82 26.64
CA ALA A 448 -27.51 -2.16 28.00
C ALA A 448 -27.16 -0.91 28.82
N ALA A 449 -26.45 0.06 28.23
CA ALA A 449 -26.11 1.33 28.86
C ALA A 449 -27.38 2.15 29.17
N PHE A 450 -28.31 2.25 28.20
CA PHE A 450 -29.60 2.90 28.41
C PHE A 450 -30.42 2.22 29.51
N ALA A 451 -30.48 0.88 29.52
CA ALA A 451 -31.16 0.14 30.57
C ALA A 451 -30.50 0.34 31.95
N ALA A 452 -29.18 0.48 32.02
CA ALA A 452 -28.46 0.79 33.26
C ALA A 452 -28.77 2.20 33.77
N ILE A 453 -28.81 3.20 32.87
CA ILE A 453 -29.21 4.58 33.19
C ILE A 453 -30.65 4.61 33.70
N VAL A 454 -31.59 3.98 32.98
CA VAL A 454 -33.00 3.91 33.40
C VAL A 454 -33.15 3.20 34.75
N ARG A 455 -32.44 2.08 34.99
CA ARG A 455 -32.43 1.42 36.30
C ARG A 455 -31.86 2.32 37.40
N GLY A 456 -30.84 3.12 37.10
CA GLY A 456 -30.26 4.11 38.01
C GLY A 456 -31.29 5.18 38.41
N ILE A 457 -31.97 5.76 37.41
CA ILE A 457 -33.03 6.76 37.61
C ILE A 457 -34.19 6.15 38.42
N VAL A 458 -34.66 4.95 38.07
CA VAL A 458 -35.74 4.26 38.79
C VAL A 458 -35.34 3.95 40.24
N ARG A 459 -34.09 3.56 40.51
CA ARG A 459 -33.59 3.36 41.88
C ARG A 459 -33.57 4.66 42.68
N GLN A 460 -33.11 5.75 42.09
CA GLN A 460 -33.14 7.07 42.74
C GLN A 460 -34.56 7.54 43.04
N LEU A 461 -35.50 7.40 42.10
CA LEU A 461 -36.91 7.73 42.30
C LEU A 461 -37.56 6.88 43.40
N ARG A 462 -37.18 5.61 43.54
CA ARG A 462 -37.65 4.72 44.62
C ARG A 462 -37.03 5.04 45.98
N GLN A 463 -35.82 5.62 46.01
CA GLN A 463 -35.16 6.03 47.25
C GLN A 463 -35.57 7.43 47.71
N GLY A 464 -35.95 8.32 46.80
CA GLY A 464 -36.51 9.65 47.11
C GLY A 464 -38.00 9.67 47.46
N GLY A 465 -38.67 8.52 47.45
CA GLY A 465 -40.11 8.37 47.69
C GLY A 465 -40.48 7.72 49.03
N ARG A 466 -39.62 7.80 50.06
CA ARG A 466 -40.02 7.47 51.44
C ARG A 466 -40.29 8.77 52.20
N PRO A 467 -41.50 8.97 52.76
CA PRO A 467 -41.83 10.12 53.59
C PRO A 467 -41.02 10.17 54.88
#